data_AF-A0A812Y6K8-F1
#
_entry.id   AF-A0A812Y6K8-F1
#
_cell.length_a   1.000
_cell.length_b   1.000
_cell.length_c   1.000
_cell.angle_alpha   90.00
_cell.angle_beta   90.00
_cell.angle_gamma   90.00
#
_symmetry.space_group_name_H-M   'P 1'
#
loop_
_entity.id
_entity.type
_entity.pdbx_description
1 polymer ?
#
loop_
_entity_poly.entity_id
_entity_poly.type
_entity_poly.pdbx_seq_one_letter_code
_entity_poly.pdbx_strand_id
1 'polypeptide(L)'
;MHIAHVFAYNLVVVNLVGLSLSGLIFLAIAHLGRKYCRDVTTMCHQVANFRVAAAKSHCCASKHRIAGSQKSMICDREIVQRCIRKWFGSTEAFERRVHTE
;
A
#
# COMPACT_ATOMS: atom_id res chain seq x y z
N MET A 1 6.49 49.32 33.84
CA MET A 1 6.08 47.97 34.28
C MET A 1 5.21 47.25 33.24
N HIS A 2 4.13 47.85 32.73
CA HIS A 2 3.19 47.22 31.77
C HIS A 2 3.84 46.62 30.50
N ILE A 3 4.82 47.31 29.90
CA ILE A 3 5.49 46.86 28.66
C ILE A 3 6.25 45.54 28.87
N ALA A 4 6.94 45.37 30.00
CA ALA A 4 7.71 44.16 30.31
C ALA A 4 6.82 42.92 30.48
N HIS A 5 5.63 43.07 31.09
CA HIS A 5 4.66 41.98 31.22
C HIS A 5 4.10 41.53 29.86
N VAL A 6 3.85 42.48 28.94
CA VAL A 6 3.38 42.18 27.58
C VAL A 6 4.45 41.41 26.78
N PHE A 7 5.73 41.81 26.87
CA PHE A 7 6.82 41.09 26.21
C PHE A 7 7.00 39.66 26.76
N ALA A 8 6.98 39.50 28.09
CA ALA A 8 7.10 38.18 28.71
C ALA A 8 5.94 37.25 28.34
N TYR A 9 4.70 37.77 28.33
CA TYR A 9 3.52 37.03 27.90
C TYR A 9 3.63 36.55 26.45
N ASN A 10 3.99 37.45 25.52
CA ASN A 10 4.15 37.08 24.11
C ASN A 10 5.25 36.03 23.90
N LEU A 11 6.37 36.14 24.62
CA LEU A 11 7.45 35.14 24.54
C LEU A 11 6.98 33.76 25.00
N VAL A 12 6.23 33.69 26.10
CA VAL A 12 5.67 32.42 26.60
C VAL A 12 4.69 31.83 25.60
N VAL A 13 3.78 32.65 25.05
CA VAL A 13 2.80 32.20 24.06
C VAL A 13 3.49 31.65 22.80
N VAL A 14 4.49 32.35 22.27
CA VAL A 14 5.26 31.89 21.09
C VAL A 14 5.94 30.54 21.36
N ASN A 15 6.56 30.37 22.54
CA ASN A 15 7.19 29.09 22.89
C ASN A 15 6.16 27.96 23.03
N LEU A 16 5.01 28.21 23.67
CA LEU A 16 3.94 27.21 23.81
C LEU A 16 3.35 26.80 22.46
N VAL A 17 3.11 27.76 21.56
CA VAL A 17 2.63 27.48 20.20
C VAL A 17 3.70 26.71 19.41
N GLY A 18 4.96 27.11 19.51
CA GLY A 18 6.08 26.43 18.85
C GLY A 18 6.25 24.98 19.30
N LEU A 19 6.18 24.71 20.60
CA LEU A 19 6.22 23.35 21.17
C LEU A 19 5.02 22.52 20.72
N SER A 20 3.83 23.10 20.72
CA SER A 20 2.61 22.43 20.27
C SER A 20 2.71 22.04 18.80
N LEU A 21 3.14 22.97 17.93
CA LEU A 21 3.33 22.71 16.51
C LEU A 21 4.39 21.65 16.26
N SER A 22 5.52 21.71 16.97
CA SER A 22 6.60 20.72 16.87
C SER A 22 6.13 19.32 17.26
N GLY A 23 5.33 19.22 18.33
CA GLY A 23 4.71 17.96 18.76
C GLY A 23 3.76 17.39 17.70
N LEU A 24 2.91 18.23 17.10
CA LEU A 24 2.01 17.79 16.02
C LEU A 24 2.78 17.31 14.79
N ILE A 25 3.84 18.03 14.39
CA ILE A 25 4.71 17.64 13.28
C ILE A 25 5.38 16.29 13.58
N PHE A 26 5.93 16.12 14.77
CA PHE A 26 6.54 14.86 15.18
C PHE A 26 5.56 13.69 15.13
N LEU A 27 4.33 13.88 15.65
CA LEU A 27 3.28 12.85 15.60
C LEU A 27 2.88 12.51 14.16
N ALA A 28 2.77 13.52 13.28
CA ALA A 28 2.45 13.30 11.87
C ALA A 28 3.55 12.50 11.16
N ILE A 29 4.83 12.86 11.36
CA ILE A 29 5.98 12.14 10.80
C ILE A 29 6.03 10.70 11.34
N ALA A 30 5.84 10.51 12.65
CA ALA A 30 5.82 9.18 13.25
C ALA A 30 4.67 8.31 12.71
N HIS A 31 3.49 8.89 12.49
CA HIS A 31 2.36 8.19 11.86
C HIS A 31 2.67 7.81 10.41
N LEU A 32 3.23 8.73 9.62
CA LEU A 32 3.62 8.46 8.24
C LEU A 32 4.70 7.38 8.16
N GLY A 33 5.73 7.46 9.00
CA GLY A 33 6.79 6.46 9.09
C GLY A 33 6.26 5.08 9.43
N ARG A 34 5.39 4.96 10.45
CA ARG A 34 4.75 3.68 10.81
C ARG A 34 3.90 3.12 9.67
N LYS A 35 3.12 3.97 8.99
CA LYS A 35 2.32 3.56 7.84
C LYS A 35 3.23 3.04 6.72
N TYR A 36 4.26 3.80 6.38
CA TYR A 36 5.24 3.42 5.35
C TYR A 36 5.89 2.08 5.66
N CYS A 37 6.45 1.89 6.86
CA CYS A 37 7.08 0.62 7.24
C CYS A 37 6.10 -0.56 7.17
N ARG A 38 4.84 -0.35 7.58
CA ARG A 38 3.80 -1.40 7.49
C ARG A 38 3.45 -1.72 6.04
N ASP A 39 3.34 -0.71 5.19
CA ASP A 39 2.99 -0.88 3.78
C ASP A 39 4.15 -1.59 3.04
N VAL A 40 5.41 -1.23 3.31
CA VAL A 40 6.60 -1.94 2.82
C VAL A 40 6.60 -3.40 3.30
N THR A 41 6.41 -3.64 4.60
CA THR A 41 6.37 -5.00 5.16
C THR A 41 5.27 -5.84 4.50
N THR A 42 4.10 -5.25 4.29
CA THR A 42 2.96 -5.91 3.64
C THR A 42 3.29 -6.25 2.19
N MET A 43 3.89 -5.32 1.45
CA MET A 43 4.32 -5.52 0.06
C MET A 43 5.36 -6.64 -0.03
N CYS A 44 6.41 -6.60 0.81
CA CYS A 44 7.42 -7.66 0.86
C CYS A 44 6.79 -9.03 1.13
N HIS A 45 5.85 -9.11 2.07
CA HIS A 45 5.13 -10.35 2.35
C HIS A 45 4.26 -10.81 1.16
N GLN A 46 3.59 -9.88 0.48
CA GLN A 46 2.77 -10.18 -0.70
C GLN A 46 3.61 -10.69 -1.87
N VAL A 47 4.78 -10.08 -2.12
CA VAL A 47 5.72 -10.53 -3.15
C VAL A 47 6.29 -11.90 -2.78
N ALA A 48 6.80 -12.08 -1.56
CA ALA A 48 7.38 -13.34 -1.10
C ALA A 48 6.41 -14.53 -1.16
N ASN A 49 5.11 -14.27 -0.97
CA ASN A 49 4.07 -15.29 -1.03
C ASN A 49 3.26 -15.26 -2.33
N PHE A 50 3.71 -14.49 -3.33
CA PHE A 50 2.99 -14.36 -4.59
C PHE A 50 2.89 -15.72 -5.29
N ARG A 51 1.67 -16.08 -5.69
CA ARG A 51 1.36 -17.23 -6.54
C ARG A 51 0.36 -16.82 -7.61
N VAL A 52 0.64 -17.15 -8.87
CA VAL A 52 -0.27 -16.87 -9.99
C VAL A 52 -1.63 -17.54 -9.76
N ALA A 53 -1.63 -18.74 -9.17
CA ALA A 53 -2.83 -19.48 -8.84
C ALA A 53 -3.67 -18.84 -7.72
N ALA A 54 -3.07 -18.05 -6.82
CA ALA A 54 -3.76 -17.39 -5.71
C ALA A 54 -4.15 -15.92 -5.99
N ALA A 55 -3.62 -15.33 -7.07
CA ALA A 55 -3.95 -13.97 -7.48
C ALA A 55 -5.47 -13.79 -7.59
N LYS A 56 -6.03 -12.67 -7.12
CA LYS A 56 -7.48 -12.42 -7.24
C LYS A 56 -7.77 -11.77 -8.59
N SER A 57 -8.81 -12.24 -9.27
CA SER A 57 -9.26 -11.68 -10.55
C SER A 57 -10.78 -11.55 -10.55
N HIS A 58 -11.30 -10.49 -11.17
CA HIS A 58 -12.73 -10.22 -11.23
C HIS A 58 -13.48 -11.38 -11.90
N CYS A 59 -12.94 -11.91 -12.99
CA CYS A 59 -13.53 -13.03 -13.72
C CYS A 59 -13.79 -14.25 -12.83
N CYS A 60 -12.91 -14.56 -11.87
CA CYS A 60 -13.09 -15.68 -10.95
C CYS A 60 -14.06 -15.33 -9.81
N ALA A 61 -14.04 -14.09 -9.32
CA ALA A 61 -14.94 -13.63 -8.26
C ALA A 61 -16.41 -13.61 -8.71
N SER A 62 -16.67 -13.31 -9.98
CA SER A 62 -18.00 -13.35 -10.60
C SER A 62 -18.43 -14.74 -11.06
N LYS A 63 -17.67 -15.79 -10.71
CA LYS A 63 -17.87 -17.18 -11.20
C LYS A 63 -17.90 -17.25 -12.74
N HIS A 64 -17.12 -16.41 -13.40
CA HIS A 64 -17.04 -16.27 -14.84
C HIS A 64 -18.39 -15.96 -15.50
N ARG A 65 -19.25 -15.15 -14.85
CA ARG A 65 -20.54 -14.72 -15.40
C ARG A 65 -20.52 -13.25 -15.76
N ILE A 66 -21.01 -12.91 -16.95
CA ILE A 66 -21.18 -11.51 -17.38
C ILE A 66 -22.37 -10.91 -16.62
N ALA A 67 -22.17 -9.74 -15.99
CA ALA A 67 -23.23 -9.06 -15.24
C ALA A 67 -24.43 -8.76 -16.17
N GLY A 68 -25.64 -9.09 -15.71
CA GLY A 68 -26.86 -8.90 -16.50
C GLY A 68 -27.04 -9.87 -17.67
N SER A 69 -26.18 -10.90 -17.81
CA SER A 69 -26.28 -11.90 -18.87
C SER A 69 -26.25 -13.33 -18.33
N GLN A 70 -26.77 -14.27 -19.13
CA GLN A 70 -26.57 -15.71 -18.90
C GLN A 70 -25.29 -16.25 -19.54
N LYS A 71 -24.55 -15.40 -20.27
CA LYS A 71 -23.30 -15.79 -20.94
C LYS A 71 -22.15 -15.91 -19.93
N SER A 72 -21.31 -16.92 -20.10
CA SER A 72 -20.04 -17.02 -19.39
C SER A 72 -18.98 -16.12 -20.06
N MET A 73 -18.03 -15.63 -19.26
CA MET A 73 -16.83 -14.95 -19.75
C MET A 73 -15.63 -15.90 -19.72
N ILE A 74 -14.63 -15.60 -20.55
CA ILE A 74 -13.36 -16.30 -20.53
C ILE A 74 -12.62 -15.95 -19.22
N CYS A 75 -11.84 -16.90 -18.70
CA CYS A 75 -11.04 -16.68 -17.51
C CYS A 75 -9.75 -15.92 -17.86
N ASP A 76 -9.67 -14.65 -17.47
CA ASP A 76 -8.46 -13.83 -17.67
C ASP A 76 -7.22 -14.47 -17.03
N ARG A 77 -7.38 -15.13 -15.87
CA ARG A 77 -6.28 -15.85 -15.20
C ARG A 77 -5.69 -16.94 -16.10
N GLU A 78 -6.54 -17.67 -16.82
CA GLU A 78 -6.08 -18.73 -17.70
C GLU A 78 -5.31 -18.15 -18.90
N ILE A 79 -5.80 -17.05 -19.47
CA ILE A 79 -5.12 -16.33 -20.55
C ILE A 79 -3.74 -15.87 -20.07
N VAL A 80 -3.67 -15.20 -18.91
CA VAL A 80 -2.41 -14.73 -18.32
C VAL A 80 -1.46 -15.88 -18.04
N GLN A 81 -1.93 -17.01 -17.50
CA GLN A 81 -1.11 -18.20 -17.29
C GLN A 81 -0.55 -18.78 -18.59
N ARG A 82 -1.34 -18.79 -19.68
CA ARG A 82 -0.84 -19.19 -21.01
C ARG A 82 0.26 -18.27 -21.49
N CYS A 83 0.09 -16.95 -21.34
CA CYS A 83 1.13 -15.97 -21.69
C CYS A 83 2.39 -16.18 -20.84
N ILE A 84 2.24 -16.37 -19.52
CA ILE A 84 3.36 -16.64 -18.60
C ILE A 84 4.13 -17.88 -19.05
N ARG A 85 3.44 -19.01 -19.31
CA ARG A 85 4.10 -20.22 -19.79
C ARG A 85 4.81 -20.00 -21.13
N LYS A 86 4.22 -19.20 -22.03
CA LYS A 86 4.83 -18.89 -23.33
C LYS A 86 6.09 -18.00 -23.20
N TRP A 87 6.11 -17.06 -22.25
CA TRP A 87 7.21 -16.11 -22.09
C TRP A 87 8.31 -16.60 -21.14
N PHE A 88 7.95 -17.33 -20.09
CA PHE A 88 8.85 -17.75 -19.01
C PHE A 88 9.07 -19.28 -18.96
N GLY A 89 8.45 -20.04 -19.86
CA GLY A 89 8.52 -21.50 -19.91
C GLY A 89 7.58 -22.18 -18.92
N SER A 90 7.44 -21.66 -17.70
CA SER A 90 6.49 -22.17 -16.71
C SER A 90 5.99 -21.09 -15.74
N THR A 91 4.93 -21.39 -15.00
CA THR A 91 4.42 -20.53 -13.91
C THR A 91 5.42 -20.43 -12.77
N GLU A 92 6.13 -21.50 -12.46
CA GLU A 92 7.09 -21.59 -11.35
C GLU A 92 8.36 -20.79 -11.68
N ALA A 93 8.80 -20.80 -12.94
CA ALA A 93 9.92 -19.98 -13.40
C ALA A 93 9.60 -18.49 -13.27
N PHE A 94 8.38 -18.08 -13.63
CA PHE A 94 7.90 -16.72 -13.43
C PHE A 94 7.79 -16.34 -11.95
N GLU A 95 7.17 -17.18 -11.11
CA GLU A 95 7.05 -16.91 -9.68
C GLU A 95 8.42 -16.78 -9.01
N ARG A 96 9.39 -17.65 -9.36
CA ARG A 96 10.77 -17.55 -8.86
C ARG A 96 11.42 -16.23 -9.26
N ARG A 97 11.17 -15.75 -10.47
CA ARG A 97 11.66 -14.44 -10.93
C ARG A 97 11.04 -13.30 -10.12
N VAL A 98 9.71 -13.33 -9.91
CA VAL A 98 9.01 -12.34 -9.06
C VAL A 98 9.53 -12.33 -7.62
N HIS A 99 10.03 -13.46 -7.10
CA HIS A 99 10.59 -13.53 -5.74
C HIS A 99 12.05 -13.06 -5.64
N THR A 100 12.74 -12.88 -6.77
CA THR A 100 14.19 -12.58 -6.81
C THR A 100 14.54 -11.22 -7.39
N GLU A 101 13.69 -10.66 -8.26
CA GLU A 101 13.78 -9.29 -8.79
C GLU A 101 13.03 -8.29 -7.90
#